data_AF-K2EPK3-F1
#
_entry.id   AF-K2EPK3-F1
#
_cell.length_a   1.000
_cell.length_b   1.000
_cell.length_c   1.000
_cell.angle_alpha   90.00
_cell.angle_beta   90.00
_cell.angle_gamma   90.00
#
_symmetry.space_group_name_H-M   'P 1'
#
loop_
_entity.id
_entity.type
_entity.pdbx_description
1 polymer ?
#
loop_
_entity_poly.entity_id
_entity_poly.type
_entity_poly.pdbx_seq_one_letter_code
_entity_poly.pdbx_strand_id
1 'polypeptide(L)'
;MTSPKTTINPQIIKEMESLLIEQKTRLEEDLEKFAKKDPHVTDEYETSYSEYGDDVDENTQEVTEYLANKPVEMQLEKELKDV
;
A
#
# COMPACT_ATOMS: atom_id res chain seq x y z
N MET A 1 41.13 8.94 19.44
CA MET A 1 39.82 9.21 20.05
C MET A 1 38.82 8.26 19.42
N THR A 2 38.45 7.18 20.09
CA THR A 2 37.47 6.21 19.59
C THR A 2 36.09 6.68 20.01
N SER A 3 35.26 7.09 19.05
CA SER A 3 33.87 7.44 19.31
C SER A 3 33.14 6.27 19.99
N PRO A 4 32.30 6.51 21.01
CA PRO A 4 31.52 5.45 21.62
C PRO A 4 30.57 4.86 20.57
N LYS A 5 30.65 3.55 20.35
CA LYS A 5 29.67 2.79 19.56
C LYS A 5 28.34 2.88 20.32
N THR A 6 27.42 3.71 19.85
CA THR A 6 26.06 3.75 20.41
C THR A 6 25.36 2.43 20.09
N THR A 7 25.25 1.56 21.08
CA THR A 7 24.46 0.33 20.98
C THR A 7 22.99 0.72 21.14
N ILE A 8 22.19 0.54 20.09
CA ILE A 8 20.74 0.72 20.16
C ILE A 8 20.17 -0.36 21.09
N ASN A 9 19.24 0.03 21.96
CA ASN A 9 18.60 -0.89 22.90
C ASN A 9 17.82 -1.98 22.12
N PRO A 10 18.08 -3.27 22.35
CA PRO A 10 17.35 -4.36 21.67
C PRO A 10 15.83 -4.31 21.85
N GLN A 11 15.35 -3.77 22.98
CA GLN A 11 13.93 -3.60 23.23
C GLN A 11 13.30 -2.57 22.28
N ILE A 12 14.02 -1.46 22.01
CA ILE A 12 13.58 -0.45 21.04
C ILE A 12 13.52 -1.05 19.63
N ILE A 13 14.50 -1.86 19.25
CA ILE A 13 14.49 -2.54 17.93
C ILE A 13 13.24 -3.41 17.78
N LYS A 14 12.93 -4.22 18.80
CA LYS A 14 11.76 -5.11 18.78
C LYS A 14 10.44 -4.33 18.72
N GLU A 15 10.34 -3.22 19.45
CA GLU A 15 9.18 -2.34 19.41
C GLU A 15 9.01 -1.70 18.03
N MET A 16 10.09 -1.19 17.42
CA MET A 16 10.07 -0.62 16.07
C MET A 16 9.70 -1.67 15.01
N GLU A 17 10.25 -2.88 15.09
CA GLU A 17 9.90 -3.99 14.19
C GLU A 17 8.41 -4.32 14.29
N SER A 18 7.86 -4.39 15.50
CA SER A 18 6.44 -4.67 15.71
C SER A 18 5.55 -3.60 15.09
N LEU A 19 5.92 -2.32 15.23
CA LEU A 19 5.19 -1.19 14.65
C LEU A 19 5.25 -1.16 13.12
N LEU A 20 6.41 -1.48 12.52
CA LEU A 20 6.55 -1.54 11.07
C LEU A 20 5.72 -2.70 10.49
N ILE A 21 5.70 -3.86 11.15
CA ILE A 21 4.87 -5.00 10.72
C ILE A 21 3.38 -4.66 10.80
N GLU A 22 2.94 -4.00 11.88
CA GLU A 22 1.55 -3.54 12.02
C GLU A 22 1.19 -2.54 10.93
N GLN A 23 2.07 -1.56 10.67
CA GLN A 23 1.88 -0.56 9.61
C GLN A 23 1.82 -1.20 8.22
N LYS A 24 2.74 -2.11 7.92
CA LYS A 24 2.75 -2.89 6.68
C LYS A 24 1.41 -3.59 6.47
N THR A 25 0.98 -4.34 7.48
CA THR A 25 -0.28 -5.11 7.43
C THR A 25 -1.47 -4.20 7.14
N ARG A 26 -1.54 -3.06 7.83
CA ARG A 26 -2.62 -2.08 7.61
C ARG A 26 -2.62 -1.50 6.19
N LEU A 27 -1.45 -1.15 5.65
CA LEU A 27 -1.32 -0.62 4.29
C LEU A 27 -1.78 -1.66 3.25
N GLU A 28 -1.40 -2.93 3.43
CA GLU A 28 -1.85 -4.03 2.58
C GLU A 28 -3.38 -4.21 2.66
N GLU A 29 -3.97 -4.17 3.87
CA GLU A 29 -5.43 -4.24 4.06
C GLU A 29 -6.17 -3.04 3.45
N ASP A 30 -5.59 -1.84 3.50
CA ASP A 30 -6.17 -0.64 2.90
C ASP A 30 -6.13 -0.71 1.36
N LEU A 31 -5.04 -1.22 0.77
CA LEU A 31 -4.92 -1.46 -0.67
C LEU A 31 -5.91 -2.53 -1.16
N GLU A 32 -6.07 -3.63 -0.42
CA GLU A 32 -6.96 -4.75 -0.78
C GLU A 32 -8.45 -4.37 -0.86
N LYS A 33 -8.84 -3.20 -0.35
CA LYS A 33 -10.22 -2.69 -0.43
C LYS A 33 -10.64 -2.30 -1.85
N PHE A 34 -9.69 -1.94 -2.71
CA PHE A 34 -9.99 -1.38 -4.05
C PHE A 34 -8.98 -1.79 -5.13
N ALA A 35 -7.85 -2.37 -4.75
CA ALA A 35 -6.81 -2.86 -5.64
C ALA A 35 -6.48 -4.33 -5.36
N LYS A 36 -5.86 -5.01 -6.32
CA LYS A 36 -5.43 -6.42 -6.20
C LYS A 36 -3.93 -6.51 -6.38
N LYS A 37 -3.26 -7.36 -5.58
CA LYS A 37 -1.82 -7.63 -5.74
C LYS A 37 -1.50 -8.03 -7.18
N ASP A 38 -0.50 -7.39 -7.77
CA ASP A 38 0.02 -7.75 -9.08
C ASP A 38 0.79 -9.08 -8.98
N PRO A 39 0.38 -10.16 -9.69
CA PRO A 39 1.11 -11.43 -9.66
C PRO A 39 2.48 -11.36 -10.34
N HIS A 40 2.78 -10.29 -11.08
CA HIS A 40 4.01 -10.10 -11.84
C HIS A 40 5.01 -9.17 -11.15
N VAL A 41 4.56 -8.33 -10.22
CA VAL A 41 5.42 -7.37 -9.51
C VAL A 41 5.20 -7.47 -8.00
N THR A 42 6.27 -7.79 -7.28
CA THR A 42 6.23 -7.94 -5.83
C THR A 42 5.89 -6.61 -5.16
N ASP A 43 4.96 -6.64 -4.19
CA ASP A 43 4.52 -5.51 -3.40
C ASP A 43 3.88 -4.35 -4.21
N GLU A 44 3.41 -4.63 -5.43
CA GLU A 44 2.55 -3.72 -6.20
C GLU A 44 1.12 -4.25 -6.28
N TYR A 45 0.20 -3.32 -6.51
CA TYR A 45 -1.22 -3.52 -6.61
C TYR A 45 -1.76 -2.85 -7.88
N GLU A 46 -2.84 -3.40 -8.42
CA GLU A 46 -3.56 -2.82 -9.54
C GLU A 46 -4.99 -2.48 -9.12
N THR A 47 -5.32 -1.20 -9.21
CA THR A 47 -6.63 -0.64 -8.96
C THR A 47 -7.63 -1.35 -9.86
N SER A 48 -8.69 -1.84 -9.24
CA SER A 48 -9.83 -2.38 -9.96
C SER A 48 -10.99 -1.39 -9.95
N TYR A 49 -11.88 -1.54 -10.92
CA TYR A 49 -13.19 -0.90 -10.95
C TYR A 49 -14.25 -2.00 -10.98
N SER A 50 -15.45 -1.66 -10.53
CA SER A 50 -16.58 -2.56 -10.62
C SER A 50 -17.13 -2.58 -12.04
N GLU A 51 -17.48 -3.75 -12.58
CA GLU A 51 -18.18 -3.83 -13.86
C GLU A 51 -19.66 -3.48 -13.66
N TYR A 52 -20.07 -2.31 -14.15
CA TYR A 52 -21.43 -1.79 -14.04
C TYR A 52 -22.25 -2.08 -15.30
N GLY A 53 -21.62 -2.17 -16.48
CA GLY A 53 -22.26 -2.54 -17.75
C GLY A 53 -21.67 -1.86 -18.99
N ASP A 54 -22.17 -2.22 -20.16
CA ASP A 54 -21.57 -1.87 -21.45
C ASP A 54 -22.00 -0.50 -22.03
N ASP A 55 -22.95 0.18 -21.40
CA ASP A 55 -23.48 1.46 -21.87
C ASP A 55 -22.57 2.64 -21.44
N VAL A 56 -22.77 3.82 -22.05
CA VAL A 56 -21.83 4.95 -21.92
C VAL A 56 -21.77 5.49 -20.48
N ASP A 57 -22.90 5.52 -19.79
CA ASP A 57 -22.98 6.08 -18.44
C ASP A 57 -22.28 5.16 -17.43
N GLU A 58 -22.48 3.85 -17.54
CA GLU A 58 -21.80 2.81 -16.76
C GLU A 58 -20.28 2.86 -16.98
N ASN A 59 -19.82 2.81 -18.23
CA ASN A 59 -18.40 2.95 -18.57
C ASN A 59 -17.79 4.24 -18.00
N THR A 60 -18.54 5.35 -18.03
CA THR A 60 -18.07 6.63 -17.45
C THR A 60 -17.91 6.51 -15.93
N GLN A 61 -18.80 5.80 -15.26
CA GLN A 61 -18.70 5.53 -13.83
C GLN A 61 -17.49 4.66 -13.50
N GLU A 62 -17.22 3.61 -14.28
CA GLU A 62 -16.05 2.73 -14.12
C GLU A 62 -14.73 3.48 -14.25
N VAL A 63 -14.61 4.30 -15.29
CA VAL A 63 -13.43 5.15 -15.51
C VAL A 63 -13.28 6.15 -14.35
N THR A 64 -14.38 6.72 -13.86
CA THR A 64 -14.35 7.64 -12.73
C THR A 64 -13.89 6.96 -11.45
N GLU A 65 -14.37 5.75 -11.16
CA GLU A 65 -13.93 4.94 -10.02
C GLU A 65 -12.43 4.65 -10.11
N TYR A 66 -11.96 4.16 -11.25
CA TYR A 66 -10.54 3.87 -11.47
C TYR A 66 -9.67 5.11 -11.27
N LEU A 67 -10.04 6.24 -11.87
CA LEU A 67 -9.29 7.50 -11.76
C LEU A 67 -9.29 8.07 -10.33
N ALA A 68 -10.33 7.84 -9.55
CA ALA A 68 -10.38 8.26 -8.15
C ALA A 68 -9.46 7.39 -7.26
N ASN A 69 -9.40 6.09 -7.54
CA ASN A 69 -8.69 5.11 -6.73
C ASN A 69 -7.19 5.01 -7.07
N LYS A 70 -6.80 5.16 -8.33
CA LYS A 70 -5.40 4.99 -8.77
C LYS A 70 -4.39 5.89 -8.03
N PRO A 71 -4.67 7.18 -7.77
CA PRO A 71 -3.75 8.01 -6.98
C PRO A 71 -3.61 7.56 -5.52
N VAL A 72 -4.66 6.96 -4.96
CA VAL A 72 -4.65 6.44 -3.59
C VAL A 72 -3.80 5.19 -3.52
N GLU A 73 -3.93 4.26 -4.48
CA GLU A 73 -3.02 3.11 -4.65
C GLU A 73 -1.57 3.57 -4.65
N MET A 74 -1.20 4.46 -5.58
CA MET A 74 0.18 4.91 -5.75
C MET A 74 0.79 5.51 -4.46
N GLN A 75 -0.03 6.21 -3.67
CA GLN A 75 0.43 6.79 -2.40
C GLN A 75 0.62 5.71 -1.32
N LEU A 76 -0.31 4.77 -1.21
CA LEU A 76 -0.21 3.65 -0.26
C LEU A 76 0.93 2.70 -0.60
N GLU A 77 1.18 2.41 -1.88
CA GLU A 77 2.33 1.60 -2.33
C GLU A 77 3.66 2.29 -2.03
N LYS A 78 3.72 3.61 -2.19
CA LYS A 78 4.91 4.38 -1.82
C LYS A 78 5.18 4.28 -0.32
N GLU A 79 4.15 4.41 0.51
CA GLU A 79 4.27 4.22 1.95
C GLU A 79 4.67 2.80 2.30
N LEU A 80 4.10 1.80 1.62
CA LEU A 80 4.41 0.38 1.81
C LEU A 80 5.88 0.07 1.49
N LYS A 81 6.46 0.71 0.47
CA LYS A 81 7.88 0.58 0.11
C LYS A 81 8.83 1.20 1.12
N ASP A 82 8.38 2.20 1.87
CA ASP A 82 9.19 2.90 2.88
C ASP A 82 9.21 2.15 4.24
N VAL A 83 8.28 1.21 4.46
CA VAL A 83 8.12 0.40 5.69
C VAL A 83 8.99 -0.87 5.65
#